data_AF-C4XWS6-F1
#
_entry.id   AF-C4XWS6-F1
#
_cell.length_a   1.000
_cell.length_b   1.000
_cell.length_c   1.000
_cell.angle_alpha   90.00
_cell.angle_beta   90.00
_cell.angle_gamma   90.00
#
_symmetry.space_group_name_H-M   'P 1'
#
loop_
_entity.id
_entity.type
_entity.pdbx_description
1 polymer ?
#
loop_
_entity_poly.entity_id
_entity_poly.type
_entity_poly.pdbx_seq_one_letter_code
_entity_poly.pdbx_strand_id
1 'polypeptide(L)'
;MTDVWSGGIVYMYFEESNKYGLVSIDDSGSVSTLDDFNNLKSELASISPSLASASSGVSASVTSCPSVGAFWAAATALPPTPDQDICNCMVKAAGCVVDDSVDEEDYGDLFGIVCGLVDCSGISGNATTGKYGSYSGCDSKAQLDFALNLYYESNGKDSSACDFSGSASTQKPATASSCSAYLSSAGVSGLGSLSGDIAAASAATTDAAASGSAAASGSGSGSASGAASTSGSSNSTSSSSKKSGAASTNSAWTSVFGAMVLAVGFLFA
;
A
#
# COMPACT_ATOMS: atom_id res chain seq x y z
N MET A 1 31.24 16.26 -13.04
CA MET A 1 30.30 15.22 -12.55
C MET A 1 29.16 14.92 -13.52
N THR A 2 28.88 15.81 -14.49
CA THR A 2 27.78 15.70 -15.45
C THR A 2 27.85 14.50 -16.39
N ASP A 3 29.01 13.86 -16.53
CA ASP A 3 29.16 12.62 -17.31
C ASP A 3 28.53 11.40 -16.62
N VAL A 4 28.19 11.50 -15.33
CA VAL A 4 27.67 10.38 -14.51
C VAL A 4 26.38 10.77 -13.79
N TRP A 5 26.35 11.95 -13.16
CA TRP A 5 25.24 12.40 -12.33
C TRP A 5 24.29 13.30 -13.12
N SER A 6 23.00 12.95 -13.10
CA SER A 6 21.92 13.73 -13.73
C SER A 6 21.46 14.94 -12.90
N GLY A 7 22.34 15.50 -12.07
CA GLY A 7 22.04 16.57 -11.12
C GLY A 7 21.78 16.08 -9.70
N GLY A 8 21.09 16.90 -8.92
CA GLY A 8 20.77 16.64 -7.52
C GLY A 8 19.73 17.64 -7.00
N ILE A 9 19.16 17.31 -5.84
CA ILE A 9 18.18 18.14 -5.13
C ILE A 9 18.75 18.51 -3.76
N VAL A 10 18.54 19.76 -3.34
CA VAL A 10 18.90 20.20 -1.99
C VAL A 10 17.80 19.79 -1.02
N TYR A 11 18.19 19.27 0.14
CA TYR A 11 17.33 19.04 1.29
C TYR A 11 17.57 20.17 2.30
N MET A 12 16.58 20.99 2.67
CA MET A 12 15.20 21.05 2.15
C MET A 12 14.74 22.50 2.05
N TYR A 13 13.54 22.74 1.49
CA TYR A 13 13.08 24.11 1.28
C TYR A 13 12.68 24.82 2.58
N PHE A 14 11.92 24.14 3.46
CA PHE A 14 11.38 24.73 4.68
C PHE A 14 12.31 24.51 5.88
N GLU A 15 12.48 25.56 6.67
CA GLU A 15 13.21 25.50 7.94
C GLU A 15 12.35 24.89 9.03
N GLU A 16 12.88 23.84 9.64
CA GLU A 16 12.29 23.16 10.79
C GLU A 16 13.31 23.11 11.94
N SER A 17 12.99 22.40 13.03
CA SER A 17 13.90 22.22 14.16
C SER A 17 15.24 21.56 13.78
N ASN A 18 15.30 20.91 12.61
CA ASN A 18 16.47 20.24 12.05
C ASN A 18 17.49 21.20 11.41
N LYS A 19 17.12 22.47 11.15
CA LYS A 19 17.97 23.51 10.57
C LYS A 19 18.54 23.22 9.17
N TYR A 20 17.71 22.65 8.30
CA TYR A 20 18.06 22.34 6.90
C TYR A 20 17.34 23.22 5.85
N GLY A 21 16.57 24.21 6.29
CA GLY A 21 15.71 25.00 5.43
C GLY A 21 16.42 26.10 4.66
N LEU A 22 15.81 26.48 3.54
CA LEU A 22 16.19 27.67 2.79
C LEU A 22 15.32 28.88 3.17
N VAL A 23 14.10 28.64 3.65
CA VAL A 23 13.17 29.68 4.08
C VAL A 23 12.52 29.33 5.40
N SER A 24 12.23 30.34 6.21
CA SER A 24 11.37 30.21 7.40
C SER A 24 9.97 30.74 7.11
N ILE A 25 8.95 30.10 7.68
CA ILE A 25 7.56 30.55 7.62
C ILE A 25 7.13 30.89 9.06
N ASP A 26 6.60 32.09 9.27
CA ASP A 26 6.04 32.49 10.57
C ASP A 26 4.57 32.08 10.74
N ASP A 27 4.00 32.30 11.93
CA ASP A 27 2.61 31.96 12.26
C ASP A 27 1.57 32.69 11.38
N SER A 28 1.95 33.79 10.72
CA SER A 28 1.10 34.52 9.78
C SER A 28 1.14 33.94 8.36
N GLY A 29 2.01 32.96 8.12
CA GLY A 29 2.29 32.41 6.80
C GLY A 29 3.27 33.24 5.97
N SER A 30 3.97 34.19 6.59
CA SER A 30 4.96 35.03 5.90
C SER A 30 6.28 34.28 5.71
N VAL A 31 6.85 34.38 4.51
CA VAL A 31 8.08 33.68 4.12
C VAL A 31 9.27 34.62 4.23
N SER A 32 10.32 34.18 4.94
CA SER A 32 11.62 34.87 4.98
C SER A 32 12.73 33.95 4.49
N THR A 33 13.57 34.44 3.58
CA THR A 33 14.74 33.69 3.09
C THR A 33 15.83 33.65 4.14
N LEU A 34 16.46 32.48 4.29
CA LEU A 34 17.65 32.28 5.11
C LEU A 34 18.93 32.44 4.27
N ASP A 35 20.09 32.45 4.93
CA ASP A 35 21.38 32.60 4.26
C ASP A 35 21.63 31.50 3.22
N ASP A 36 21.23 30.27 3.53
CA ASP A 36 21.41 29.11 2.65
C ASP A 36 20.61 29.23 1.36
N PHE A 37 19.48 29.96 1.34
CA PHE A 37 18.79 30.29 0.09
C PHE A 37 19.67 31.11 -0.84
N ASN A 38 20.34 32.13 -0.28
CA ASN A 38 21.18 33.02 -1.08
C ASN A 38 22.43 32.28 -1.57
N ASN A 39 23.03 31.43 -0.73
CA ASN A 39 24.14 30.56 -1.11
C ASN A 39 23.74 29.62 -2.26
N LEU A 40 22.63 28.89 -2.10
CA LEU A 40 22.16 27.96 -3.12
C LEU A 40 21.79 28.68 -4.43
N LYS A 41 21.09 29.81 -4.34
CA LYS A 41 20.74 30.63 -5.50
C LYS A 41 21.99 31.03 -6.28
N SER A 42 23.05 31.44 -5.59
CA SER A 42 24.31 31.84 -6.21
C SER A 42 24.98 30.66 -6.92
N GLU A 43 25.10 29.51 -6.25
CA GLU A 43 25.68 28.30 -6.83
C GLU A 43 24.89 27.82 -8.06
N LEU A 44 23.56 27.73 -7.95
CA LEU A 44 22.69 27.31 -9.07
C LEU A 44 22.75 28.27 -10.27
N ALA A 45 22.90 29.57 -10.02
CA ALA A 45 23.07 30.54 -11.10
C ALA A 45 24.42 30.42 -11.82
N SER A 46 25.43 29.83 -11.17
CA SER A 46 26.79 29.70 -11.70
C SER A 46 27.03 28.43 -12.52
N ILE A 47 26.22 27.38 -12.30
CA ILE A 47 26.42 26.09 -12.98
C ILE A 47 25.90 26.12 -14.42
N SER A 48 26.58 25.38 -15.29
CA SER A 48 26.18 25.17 -16.69
C SER A 48 26.49 23.73 -17.11
N PRO A 49 25.62 22.76 -16.76
CA PRO A 49 25.85 21.35 -17.09
C PRO A 49 25.68 21.09 -18.59
N SER A 50 26.55 20.25 -19.15
CA SER A 50 26.42 19.77 -20.53
C SER A 50 25.31 18.72 -20.65
N LEU A 51 24.47 18.83 -21.68
CA LEU A 51 23.41 17.85 -21.93
C LEU A 51 23.95 16.60 -22.64
N ALA A 52 23.48 15.43 -22.22
CA ALA A 52 23.70 14.19 -22.95
C ALA A 52 22.85 14.14 -24.23
N SER A 53 23.35 13.50 -25.29
CA SER A 53 22.62 13.31 -26.54
C SER A 53 21.84 11.98 -26.54
N ALA A 54 20.55 12.01 -26.90
CA ALA A 54 19.68 10.85 -26.91
C ALA A 54 20.08 9.76 -27.93
N SER A 55 20.93 10.09 -28.92
CA SER A 55 21.44 9.14 -29.92
C SER A 55 22.57 8.24 -29.40
N SER A 56 23.02 8.45 -28.16
CA SER A 56 23.99 7.58 -27.51
C SER A 56 23.25 6.29 -27.15
N GLY A 57 23.33 5.28 -28.03
CA GLY A 57 22.73 3.97 -27.84
C GLY A 57 23.31 3.26 -26.61
N VAL A 58 22.76 3.57 -25.44
CA VAL A 58 23.05 2.84 -24.20
C VAL A 58 22.20 1.58 -24.23
N SER A 59 22.81 0.45 -24.58
CA SER A 59 22.20 -0.86 -24.37
C SER A 59 22.20 -1.16 -22.88
N ALA A 60 21.03 -1.30 -22.27
CA ALA A 60 20.93 -1.78 -20.90
C ALA A 60 21.47 -3.22 -20.83
N SER A 61 22.60 -3.40 -20.15
CA SER A 61 23.08 -4.74 -19.78
C SER A 61 22.33 -5.21 -18.54
N VAL A 62 21.81 -6.44 -18.58
CA VAL A 62 21.21 -7.06 -17.39
C VAL A 62 22.34 -7.35 -16.39
N THR A 63 22.35 -6.61 -15.29
CA THR A 63 23.27 -6.85 -14.17
C THR A 63 22.70 -7.92 -13.26
N SER A 64 23.56 -8.80 -12.74
CA SER A 64 23.17 -9.77 -11.71
C SER A 64 22.87 -9.08 -10.39
N CYS A 65 21.79 -9.46 -9.72
CA CYS A 65 21.50 -8.99 -8.37
C CYS A 65 22.56 -9.46 -7.37
N PRO A 66 22.88 -8.66 -6.33
CA PRO A 66 23.73 -9.11 -5.23
C PRO A 66 23.16 -10.37 -4.56
N SER A 67 24.05 -11.28 -4.15
CA SER A 67 23.64 -12.48 -3.42
C SER A 67 23.25 -12.16 -1.97
N VAL A 68 22.25 -12.89 -1.46
CA VAL A 68 21.87 -12.81 -0.05
C VAL A 68 22.99 -13.37 0.85
N GLY A 69 23.29 -12.67 1.94
CA GLY A 69 24.33 -13.03 2.90
C GLY A 69 24.29 -12.15 4.14
N ALA A 70 25.39 -12.12 4.92
CA ALA A 70 25.45 -11.43 6.21
C ALA A 70 25.21 -9.90 6.12
N PHE A 71 25.45 -9.29 4.97
CA PHE A 71 25.37 -7.83 4.76
C PHE A 71 24.27 -7.41 3.78
N TRP A 72 23.63 -8.37 3.12
CA TRP A 72 22.58 -8.12 2.13
C TRP A 72 21.49 -9.17 2.27
N ALA A 73 20.29 -8.75 2.68
CA ALA A 73 19.18 -9.66 3.02
C ALA A 73 17.99 -9.52 2.07
N ALA A 74 18.20 -8.97 0.86
CA ALA A 74 17.16 -8.83 -0.14
C ALA A 74 17.29 -9.91 -1.23
N ALA A 75 16.34 -10.83 -1.25
CA ALA A 75 16.20 -11.84 -2.28
C ALA A 75 15.80 -11.21 -3.62
N THR A 76 16.06 -11.92 -4.71
CA THR A 76 15.70 -11.50 -6.06
C THR A 76 14.26 -11.80 -6.42
N ALA A 77 13.62 -12.75 -5.72
CA ALA A 77 12.20 -13.02 -5.87
C ALA A 77 11.41 -11.88 -5.22
N LEU A 78 10.54 -11.25 -5.99
CA LEU A 78 9.68 -10.16 -5.55
C LEU A 78 8.36 -10.71 -4.99
N PRO A 79 7.68 -9.97 -4.10
CA PRO A 79 6.33 -10.32 -3.69
C PRO A 79 5.38 -10.34 -4.90
N PRO A 80 4.27 -11.10 -4.82
CA PRO A 80 3.20 -11.01 -5.81
C PRO A 80 2.64 -9.58 -5.85
N THR A 81 2.14 -9.16 -7.02
CA THR A 81 1.41 -7.90 -7.14
C THR A 81 0.17 -7.95 -6.25
N PRO A 82 -0.05 -6.98 -5.34
CA PRO A 82 -1.28 -6.88 -4.57
C PRO A 82 -2.52 -6.86 -5.47
N ASP A 83 -3.52 -7.67 -5.13
CA ASP A 83 -4.79 -7.79 -5.86
C ASP A 83 -5.95 -7.70 -4.86
N GLN A 84 -6.71 -6.61 -4.94
CA GLN A 84 -7.79 -6.34 -4.00
C GLN A 84 -8.95 -7.33 -4.14
N ASP A 85 -9.20 -7.87 -5.33
CA ASP A 85 -10.30 -8.82 -5.54
C ASP A 85 -9.99 -10.16 -4.87
N ILE A 86 -8.74 -10.59 -4.90
CA ILE A 86 -8.29 -11.78 -4.17
C ILE A 86 -8.45 -11.59 -2.65
N CYS A 87 -8.02 -10.45 -2.12
CA CYS A 87 -8.16 -10.14 -0.69
C CYS A 87 -9.63 -10.07 -0.28
N ASN A 88 -10.47 -9.40 -1.08
CA ASN A 88 -11.92 -9.32 -0.85
C ASN A 88 -12.58 -10.70 -0.89
N CYS A 89 -12.19 -11.56 -1.84
CA CYS A 89 -12.68 -12.93 -1.94
C CYS A 89 -12.34 -13.76 -0.70
N MET A 90 -11.12 -13.61 -0.19
CA MET A 90 -10.67 -14.27 1.03
C MET A 90 -11.44 -13.78 2.26
N VAL A 91 -11.56 -12.47 2.47
CA VAL A 91 -12.30 -11.91 3.62
C VAL A 91 -13.78 -12.31 3.57
N LYS A 92 -14.44 -12.24 2.40
CA LYS A 92 -15.85 -12.63 2.28
C LYS A 92 -16.08 -14.13 2.47
N ALA A 93 -15.10 -14.96 2.14
CA ALA A 93 -15.17 -16.39 2.39
C ALA A 93 -14.88 -16.78 3.85
N ALA A 94 -14.31 -15.87 4.65
CA ALA A 94 -14.04 -16.11 6.06
C ALA A 94 -15.33 -16.19 6.88
N GLY A 95 -15.37 -17.12 7.82
CA GLY A 95 -16.42 -17.23 8.84
C GLY A 95 -16.08 -16.52 10.15
N CYS A 96 -14.81 -16.16 10.35
CA CYS A 96 -14.34 -15.38 11.48
C CYS A 96 -13.54 -14.18 10.97
N VAL A 97 -13.86 -12.98 11.46
CA VAL A 97 -13.20 -11.73 11.08
C VAL A 97 -12.91 -10.91 12.33
N VAL A 98 -11.89 -10.05 12.25
CA VAL A 98 -11.62 -9.04 13.29
C VAL A 98 -12.79 -8.05 13.33
N ASP A 99 -13.16 -7.65 14.54
CA ASP A 99 -14.21 -6.67 14.75
C ASP A 99 -13.76 -5.27 14.32
N ASP A 100 -14.66 -4.48 13.73
CA ASP A 100 -14.37 -3.13 13.25
C ASP A 100 -14.04 -2.14 14.40
N SER A 101 -14.30 -2.51 15.65
CA SER A 101 -13.92 -1.72 16.84
C SER A 101 -12.47 -1.91 17.29
N VAL A 102 -11.71 -2.83 16.68
CA VAL A 102 -10.30 -3.03 16.99
C VAL A 102 -9.44 -2.04 16.21
N ASP A 103 -8.65 -1.25 16.93
CA ASP A 103 -7.73 -0.27 16.36
C ASP A 103 -6.53 -0.95 15.67
N GLU A 104 -6.01 -0.35 14.60
CA GLU A 104 -4.92 -0.92 13.79
C GLU A 104 -3.62 -1.12 14.60
N GLU A 105 -3.41 -0.29 15.61
CA GLU A 105 -2.28 -0.39 16.53
C GLU A 105 -2.28 -1.71 17.33
N ASP A 106 -3.46 -2.29 17.57
CA ASP A 106 -3.64 -3.53 18.34
C ASP A 106 -3.53 -4.79 17.46
N TYR A 107 -3.52 -4.65 16.13
CA TYR A 107 -3.44 -5.80 15.21
C TYR A 107 -2.18 -6.62 15.44
N GLY A 108 -1.07 -5.98 15.81
CA GLY A 108 0.20 -6.66 16.10
C GLY A 108 0.08 -7.71 17.21
N ASP A 109 -0.64 -7.39 18.29
CA ASP A 109 -0.86 -8.29 19.41
C ASP A 109 -1.78 -9.45 19.02
N LEU A 110 -2.85 -9.17 18.27
CA LEU A 110 -3.74 -10.20 17.75
C LEU A 110 -3.01 -11.15 16.79
N PHE A 111 -2.19 -10.62 15.88
CA PHE A 111 -1.31 -11.43 15.03
C PHE A 111 -0.38 -12.30 15.86
N GLY A 112 0.24 -11.75 16.90
CA GLY A 112 1.11 -12.50 17.80
C GLY A 112 0.41 -13.69 18.46
N ILE A 113 -0.84 -13.51 18.88
CA ILE A 113 -1.65 -14.58 19.47
C ILE A 113 -2.04 -15.62 18.40
N VAL A 114 -2.72 -15.20 17.34
CA VAL A 114 -3.30 -16.13 16.36
C VAL A 114 -2.22 -16.88 15.58
N CYS A 115 -1.12 -16.22 15.21
CA CYS A 115 -0.01 -16.86 14.51
C CYS A 115 0.86 -17.75 15.42
N GLY A 116 0.68 -17.68 16.74
CA GLY A 116 1.18 -18.69 17.68
C GLY A 116 0.33 -19.96 17.70
N LEU A 117 -0.92 -19.88 17.23
CA LEU A 117 -1.90 -20.97 17.24
C LEU A 117 -2.06 -21.64 15.86
N VAL A 118 -1.83 -20.90 14.77
CA VAL A 118 -1.91 -21.39 13.38
C VAL A 118 -0.73 -20.97 12.52
N ASP A 119 -0.57 -21.63 11.36
CA ASP A 119 0.46 -21.28 10.38
C ASP A 119 0.06 -20.06 9.55
N CYS A 120 0.59 -18.89 9.92
CA CYS A 120 0.39 -17.63 9.20
C CYS A 120 1.27 -17.47 7.95
N SER A 121 1.93 -18.52 7.47
CA SER A 121 2.79 -18.41 6.28
C SER A 121 2.04 -17.97 5.01
N GLY A 122 0.71 -18.16 4.95
CA GLY A 122 -0.13 -17.71 3.83
C GLY A 122 -0.32 -16.20 3.69
N ILE A 123 -0.11 -15.45 4.77
CA ILE A 123 -0.13 -13.97 4.81
C ILE A 123 1.26 -13.38 4.99
N SER A 124 2.25 -14.21 5.32
CA SER A 124 3.61 -13.75 5.61
C SER A 124 4.42 -13.49 4.34
N GLY A 125 5.31 -12.50 4.40
CA GLY A 125 6.32 -12.22 3.37
C GLY A 125 7.73 -12.20 3.96
N ASN A 126 8.64 -13.00 3.40
CA ASN A 126 10.03 -13.06 3.83
C ASN A 126 10.96 -12.60 2.70
N ALA A 127 11.40 -11.35 2.78
CA ALA A 127 12.25 -10.71 1.79
C ALA A 127 13.68 -11.29 1.71
N THR A 128 14.11 -12.07 2.71
CA THR A 128 15.44 -12.72 2.72
C THR A 128 15.45 -14.04 1.99
N THR A 129 14.35 -14.80 2.09
CA THR A 129 14.19 -16.08 1.39
C THR A 129 13.42 -15.94 0.08
N GLY A 130 12.79 -14.78 -0.17
CA GLY A 130 11.95 -14.55 -1.33
C GLY A 130 10.66 -15.36 -1.32
N LYS A 131 10.16 -15.71 -0.12
CA LYS A 131 8.96 -16.51 0.06
C LYS A 131 7.81 -15.62 0.52
N TYR A 132 6.71 -15.68 -0.21
CA TYR A 132 5.54 -14.85 0.02
C TYR A 132 4.31 -15.73 -0.05
N GLY A 133 3.46 -15.66 0.98
CA GLY A 133 2.14 -16.29 0.94
C GLY A 133 1.23 -15.62 -0.09
N SER A 134 0.19 -16.33 -0.51
CA SER A 134 -0.82 -15.87 -1.48
C SER A 134 -1.48 -14.56 -1.06
N TYR A 135 -1.64 -14.32 0.24
CA TYR A 135 -2.34 -13.16 0.79
C TYR A 135 -1.39 -12.13 1.40
N SER A 136 -0.07 -12.28 1.20
CA SER A 136 0.94 -11.34 1.71
C SER A 136 0.88 -9.93 1.12
N GLY A 137 0.18 -9.77 -0.01
CA GLY A 137 -0.11 -8.48 -0.62
C GLY A 137 -1.39 -7.81 -0.10
N CYS A 138 -2.18 -8.47 0.75
CA CYS A 138 -3.40 -7.90 1.33
C CYS A 138 -3.08 -6.92 2.46
N ASP A 139 -4.01 -6.01 2.76
CA ASP A 139 -3.90 -5.11 3.91
C ASP A 139 -3.95 -5.88 5.25
N SER A 140 -3.50 -5.23 6.32
CA SER A 140 -3.36 -5.85 7.64
C SER A 140 -4.67 -6.40 8.19
N LYS A 141 -5.80 -5.73 7.95
CA LYS A 141 -7.11 -6.22 8.42
C LYS A 141 -7.48 -7.52 7.70
N ALA A 142 -7.35 -7.55 6.37
CA ALA A 142 -7.63 -8.73 5.58
C ALA A 142 -6.70 -9.90 5.95
N GLN A 143 -5.41 -9.64 6.18
CA GLN A 143 -4.48 -10.65 6.65
C GLN A 143 -4.88 -11.22 8.03
N LEU A 144 -5.35 -10.37 8.93
CA LEU A 144 -5.80 -10.79 10.26
C LEU A 144 -7.08 -11.62 10.17
N ASP A 145 -8.04 -11.21 9.34
CA ASP A 145 -9.27 -11.96 9.04
C ASP A 145 -8.94 -13.38 8.55
N PHE A 146 -7.94 -13.52 7.68
CA PHE A 146 -7.47 -14.84 7.23
C PHE A 146 -6.92 -15.69 8.38
N ALA A 147 -6.05 -15.14 9.21
CA ALA A 147 -5.43 -15.88 10.31
C ALA A 147 -6.45 -16.30 11.38
N LEU A 148 -7.36 -15.39 11.75
CA LEU A 148 -8.48 -15.67 12.66
C LEU A 148 -9.40 -16.75 12.10
N ASN A 149 -9.74 -16.67 10.80
CA ASN A 149 -10.53 -17.70 10.15
C ASN A 149 -9.81 -19.05 10.09
N LEU A 150 -8.50 -19.07 9.84
CA LEU A 150 -7.72 -20.30 9.83
C LEU A 150 -7.78 -21.00 11.19
N TYR A 151 -7.65 -20.24 12.29
CA TYR A 151 -7.82 -20.77 13.64
C TYR A 151 -9.25 -21.26 13.89
N TYR A 152 -10.25 -20.45 13.54
CA TYR A 152 -11.67 -20.80 13.66
C TYR A 152 -12.02 -22.11 12.93
N GLU A 153 -11.55 -22.28 11.69
CA GLU A 153 -11.75 -23.50 10.91
C GLU A 153 -11.03 -24.71 11.53
N SER A 154 -9.81 -24.53 12.01
CA SER A 154 -9.03 -25.61 12.65
C SER A 154 -9.67 -26.11 13.96
N ASN A 155 -10.46 -25.26 14.64
CA ASN A 155 -11.18 -25.59 15.87
C ASN A 155 -12.64 -25.97 15.62
N GLY A 156 -12.96 -26.47 14.42
CA GLY A 156 -14.29 -27.02 14.13
C GLY A 156 -15.39 -25.96 14.02
N LYS A 157 -15.02 -24.69 13.78
CA LYS A 157 -15.96 -23.57 13.63
C LYS A 157 -16.79 -23.27 14.88
N ASP A 158 -16.25 -23.60 16.06
CA ASP A 158 -16.87 -23.26 17.33
C ASP A 158 -16.87 -21.73 17.54
N SER A 159 -17.99 -21.15 17.97
CA SER A 159 -18.11 -19.70 18.14
C SER A 159 -17.10 -19.13 19.15
N SER A 160 -16.70 -19.91 20.16
CA SER A 160 -15.67 -19.50 21.11
C SER A 160 -14.27 -19.41 20.50
N ALA A 161 -14.02 -20.12 19.38
CA ALA A 161 -12.77 -20.03 18.64
C ALA A 161 -12.66 -18.76 17.78
N CYS A 162 -13.72 -17.97 17.68
CA CYS A 162 -13.72 -16.67 16.98
C CYS A 162 -13.88 -15.48 17.95
N ASP A 163 -13.90 -15.69 19.26
CA ASP A 163 -14.17 -14.60 20.21
C ASP A 163 -12.96 -13.68 20.40
N PHE A 164 -11.76 -14.25 20.58
CA PHE A 164 -10.51 -13.51 20.83
C PHE A 164 -10.66 -12.36 21.86
N SER A 165 -11.38 -12.61 22.96
CA SER A 165 -11.68 -11.60 24.00
C SER A 165 -12.55 -10.44 23.49
N GLY A 166 -13.43 -10.71 22.53
CA GLY A 166 -14.31 -9.75 21.88
C GLY A 166 -13.69 -9.00 20.69
N SER A 167 -12.42 -9.29 20.34
CA SER A 167 -11.73 -8.63 19.23
C SER A 167 -12.03 -9.26 17.86
N ALA A 168 -12.76 -10.37 17.82
CA ALA A 168 -13.21 -11.00 16.60
C ALA A 168 -14.65 -11.45 16.71
N SER A 169 -15.32 -11.58 15.56
CA SER A 169 -16.71 -12.01 15.49
C SER A 169 -16.97 -12.90 14.28
N THR A 170 -17.93 -13.80 14.45
CA THR A 170 -18.34 -14.69 13.37
C THR A 170 -19.20 -13.94 12.37
N GLN A 171 -18.93 -14.13 11.08
CA GLN A 171 -19.79 -13.67 9.99
C GLN A 171 -20.28 -14.84 9.16
N LYS A 172 -21.26 -14.60 8.29
CA LYS A 172 -21.74 -15.61 7.34
C LYS A 172 -20.84 -15.61 6.10
N PRO A 173 -20.09 -16.70 5.82
CA PRO A 173 -19.29 -16.80 4.61
C PRO A 173 -20.13 -16.64 3.33
N ALA A 174 -19.62 -15.86 2.39
CA ALA A 174 -20.20 -15.67 1.07
C ALA A 174 -19.10 -15.72 0.00
N THR A 175 -19.01 -16.85 -0.71
CA THR A 175 -18.06 -17.01 -1.83
C THR A 175 -18.76 -16.68 -3.15
N ALA A 176 -18.36 -15.60 -3.80
CA ALA A 176 -18.81 -15.31 -5.16
C ALA A 176 -18.25 -16.36 -6.14
N SER A 177 -18.94 -16.63 -7.26
CA SER A 177 -18.47 -17.59 -8.27
C SER A 177 -17.11 -17.21 -8.87
N SER A 178 -16.82 -15.91 -8.96
CA SER A 178 -15.51 -15.38 -9.37
C SER A 178 -14.38 -15.69 -8.38
N CYS A 179 -14.70 -15.95 -7.10
CA CYS A 179 -13.71 -16.21 -6.06
C CYS A 179 -13.19 -17.65 -6.04
N SER A 180 -13.96 -18.60 -6.57
CA SER A 180 -13.69 -20.04 -6.42
C SER A 180 -12.32 -20.45 -6.97
N ALA A 181 -11.93 -19.90 -8.13
CA ALA A 181 -10.64 -20.22 -8.75
C ALA A 181 -9.46 -19.70 -7.91
N TYR A 182 -9.56 -18.47 -7.39
CA TYR A 182 -8.52 -17.87 -6.54
C TYR A 182 -8.38 -18.62 -5.21
N LEU A 183 -9.48 -18.83 -4.50
CA LEU A 183 -9.47 -19.51 -3.21
C LEU A 183 -8.97 -20.95 -3.32
N SER A 184 -9.32 -21.65 -4.40
CA SER A 184 -8.79 -23.00 -4.67
C SER A 184 -7.30 -22.97 -4.97
N SER A 185 -6.83 -21.94 -5.68
CA SER A 185 -5.41 -21.82 -6.09
C SER A 185 -4.51 -21.40 -4.94
N ALA A 186 -5.00 -20.53 -4.04
CA ALA A 186 -4.31 -20.15 -2.80
C ALA A 186 -4.35 -21.29 -1.76
N GLY A 187 -5.42 -22.09 -1.76
CA GLY A 187 -5.64 -23.16 -0.78
C GLY A 187 -5.95 -22.64 0.62
N VAL A 188 -6.29 -23.55 1.53
CA VAL A 188 -6.69 -23.23 2.91
C VAL A 188 -5.57 -22.56 3.72
N SER A 189 -4.32 -22.93 3.47
CA SER A 189 -3.15 -22.34 4.14
C SER A 189 -2.67 -21.04 3.49
N GLY A 190 -3.25 -20.62 2.36
CA GLY A 190 -2.78 -19.46 1.60
C GLY A 190 -1.36 -19.63 1.03
N LEU A 191 -0.83 -20.84 0.98
CA LEU A 191 0.51 -21.14 0.46
C LEU A 191 0.53 -21.57 -1.01
N GLY A 192 -0.64 -21.60 -1.63
CA GLY A 192 -0.77 -21.88 -3.05
C GLY A 192 -0.18 -20.78 -3.92
N SER A 193 -0.23 -20.99 -5.24
CA SER A 193 0.33 -20.05 -6.21
C SER A 193 -0.80 -19.38 -6.98
N LEU A 194 -0.93 -18.08 -6.80
CA LEU A 194 -1.81 -17.24 -7.58
C LEU A 194 -1.04 -16.79 -8.83
N SER A 195 -1.23 -17.51 -9.94
CA SER A 195 -0.68 -17.07 -11.24
C SER A 195 -1.47 -15.89 -11.77
N GLY A 196 -0.80 -14.91 -12.39
CA GLY A 196 -1.44 -13.74 -13.02
C GLY A 196 -2.47 -14.10 -14.10
N ASP A 197 -2.39 -15.31 -14.67
CA ASP A 197 -3.38 -15.81 -15.65
C ASP A 197 -4.77 -16.04 -15.03
N ILE A 198 -4.83 -16.33 -13.72
CA ILE A 198 -6.09 -16.56 -13.00
C ILE A 198 -6.84 -15.23 -12.79
N ALA A 199 -6.11 -14.12 -12.65
CA ALA A 199 -6.70 -12.78 -12.60
C ALA A 199 -7.38 -12.39 -13.92
N ALA A 200 -6.73 -12.72 -15.06
CA ALA A 200 -7.29 -12.48 -16.39
C ALA A 200 -8.53 -13.36 -16.70
N ALA A 201 -8.52 -14.62 -16.25
CA ALA A 201 -9.64 -15.55 -16.47
C ALA A 201 -10.92 -15.13 -15.71
N SER A 202 -10.77 -14.52 -14.54
CA SER A 202 -11.90 -14.09 -13.70
C SER A 202 -12.54 -12.81 -14.22
N ALA A 203 -11.74 -11.87 -14.74
CA ALA A 203 -12.21 -10.67 -15.42
C ALA A 203 -13.01 -10.99 -16.70
N ALA A 204 -12.68 -12.09 -17.39
CA ALA A 204 -13.37 -12.53 -18.61
C ALA A 204 -14.79 -13.09 -18.34
N THR A 205 -15.15 -13.39 -17.09
CA THR A 205 -16.49 -13.94 -16.75
C THR A 205 -17.58 -12.88 -16.58
N THR A 206 -17.23 -11.58 -16.68
CA THR A 206 -18.19 -10.47 -16.53
C THR A 206 -18.84 -9.99 -17.83
N ASP A 207 -18.36 -10.43 -19.01
CA ASP A 207 -18.85 -9.91 -20.31
C ASP A 207 -19.45 -10.97 -21.25
N ALA A 208 -19.64 -12.21 -20.81
CA ALA A 208 -20.23 -13.26 -21.65
C ALA A 208 -21.76 -13.37 -21.49
N ALA A 209 -22.47 -12.27 -21.76
CA ALA A 209 -23.93 -12.28 -21.92
C ALA A 209 -24.40 -11.32 -23.05
N ALA A 210 -23.89 -11.53 -24.27
CA ALA A 210 -24.62 -11.19 -25.50
C ALA A 210 -24.02 -11.97 -26.69
N SER A 211 -24.58 -13.13 -26.99
CA SER A 211 -24.35 -13.80 -28.27
C SER A 211 -25.10 -13.07 -29.38
N GLY A 212 -24.46 -12.87 -30.53
CA GLY A 212 -25.12 -12.42 -31.75
C GLY A 212 -24.19 -12.46 -32.95
N SER A 213 -23.95 -13.67 -33.47
CA SER A 213 -23.20 -13.94 -34.69
C SER A 213 -23.73 -13.16 -35.91
N ALA A 214 -22.84 -12.56 -36.69
CA ALA A 214 -23.01 -12.44 -38.14
C ALA A 214 -21.63 -12.32 -38.82
N ALA A 215 -21.31 -13.32 -39.63
CA ALA A 215 -20.26 -13.24 -40.63
C ALA A 215 -20.71 -12.35 -41.80
N ALA A 216 -19.83 -11.46 -42.27
CA ALA A 216 -19.83 -10.99 -43.65
C ALA A 216 -18.49 -10.31 -44.01
N SER A 217 -17.91 -10.79 -45.09
CA SER A 217 -16.74 -10.27 -45.79
C SER A 217 -17.01 -8.90 -46.44
N GLY A 218 -15.97 -8.06 -46.59
CA GLY A 218 -16.06 -6.88 -47.45
C GLY A 218 -14.84 -5.96 -47.37
N SER A 219 -14.02 -5.98 -48.42
CA SER A 219 -12.93 -5.04 -48.70
C SER A 219 -13.45 -3.62 -48.94
N GLY A 220 -12.67 -2.59 -48.61
CA GLY A 220 -12.94 -1.21 -49.03
C GLY A 220 -11.97 -0.18 -48.47
N SER A 221 -11.05 0.26 -49.30
CA SER A 221 -10.13 1.39 -49.10
C SER A 221 -10.88 2.73 -49.07
N GLY A 222 -10.34 3.74 -48.37
CA GLY A 222 -10.83 5.12 -48.53
C GLY A 222 -10.33 6.10 -47.46
N SER A 223 -9.29 6.85 -47.80
CA SER A 223 -8.87 8.09 -47.13
C SER A 223 -9.94 9.18 -47.22
N ALA A 224 -10.08 10.04 -46.21
CA ALA A 224 -10.18 11.49 -46.40
C ALA A 224 -10.22 12.25 -45.07
N SER A 225 -9.41 13.30 -45.06
CA SER A 225 -9.27 14.41 -44.13
C SER A 225 -10.55 15.25 -43.99
N GLY A 226 -10.67 16.03 -42.91
CA GLY A 226 -11.65 17.11 -42.85
C GLY A 226 -11.73 17.80 -41.50
N ALA A 227 -11.02 18.93 -41.38
CA ALA A 227 -11.07 19.85 -40.26
C ALA A 227 -12.40 20.62 -40.21
N ALA A 228 -12.83 21.03 -39.02
CA ALA A 228 -13.58 22.27 -38.82
C ALA A 228 -13.55 22.70 -37.35
N SER A 229 -12.95 23.88 -37.15
CA SER A 229 -12.99 24.73 -35.98
C SER A 229 -14.42 25.26 -35.74
N THR A 230 -14.81 25.51 -34.49
CA THR A 230 -15.49 26.76 -34.09
C THR A 230 -15.43 27.00 -32.59
N SER A 231 -14.95 28.21 -32.30
CA SER A 231 -15.10 29.06 -31.12
C SER A 231 -16.48 29.09 -30.45
N GLY A 232 -16.50 29.33 -29.13
CA GLY A 232 -17.69 29.76 -28.41
C GLY A 232 -17.41 30.07 -26.94
N SER A 233 -16.99 31.31 -26.67
CA SER A 233 -16.84 31.89 -25.33
C SER A 233 -18.17 32.00 -24.59
N SER A 234 -18.11 31.88 -23.25
CA SER A 234 -18.53 32.88 -22.26
C SER A 234 -19.41 32.39 -21.09
N ASN A 235 -18.98 32.88 -19.92
CA ASN A 235 -19.76 33.36 -18.79
C ASN A 235 -20.14 32.41 -17.64
N SER A 236 -19.30 32.52 -16.61
CA SER A 236 -19.60 32.61 -15.18
C SER A 236 -21.06 32.82 -14.75
N THR A 237 -21.46 32.05 -13.74
CA THR A 237 -22.38 32.50 -12.68
C THR A 237 -21.93 31.92 -11.33
N SER A 238 -21.61 32.84 -10.44
CA SER A 238 -21.39 32.65 -9.01
C SER A 238 -22.71 32.32 -8.29
N SER A 239 -22.67 31.40 -7.33
CA SER A 239 -23.54 31.48 -6.16
C SER A 239 -22.83 30.99 -4.91
N SER A 240 -22.76 31.91 -3.96
CA SER A 240 -22.20 31.81 -2.63
C SER A 240 -23.15 31.10 -1.65
N SER A 241 -22.61 30.30 -0.74
CA SER A 241 -23.21 30.10 0.58
C SER A 241 -22.14 29.82 1.64
N LYS A 242 -21.93 30.83 2.50
CA LYS A 242 -21.24 30.70 3.78
C LYS A 242 -22.12 29.92 4.75
N LYS A 243 -21.54 29.01 5.52
CA LYS A 243 -21.92 28.84 6.94
C LYS A 243 -20.78 28.20 7.74
N SER A 244 -20.31 29.01 8.68
CA SER A 244 -19.44 28.73 9.81
C SER A 244 -20.13 27.83 10.85
N GLY A 245 -19.33 27.02 11.54
CA GLY A 245 -19.76 26.22 12.69
C GLY A 245 -18.59 25.44 13.29
N ALA A 246 -17.77 26.13 14.08
CA ALA A 246 -16.81 25.50 14.99
C ALA A 246 -17.55 24.97 16.23
N ALA A 247 -17.25 23.75 16.65
CA ALA A 247 -17.49 23.28 18.00
C ALA A 247 -16.34 22.35 18.40
N SER A 248 -15.48 22.91 19.25
CA SER A 248 -14.44 22.23 20.02
C SER A 248 -15.09 21.56 21.23
N THR A 249 -14.79 20.29 21.47
CA THR A 249 -15.01 19.65 22.77
C THR A 249 -13.77 18.87 23.17
N ASN A 250 -12.99 19.49 24.06
CA ASN A 250 -12.03 18.85 24.96
C ASN A 250 -12.71 17.72 25.75
N SER A 251 -12.05 16.58 25.86
CA SER A 251 -12.17 15.73 27.03
C SER A 251 -10.78 15.25 27.43
N ALA A 252 -10.34 15.79 28.57
CA ALA A 252 -9.11 15.44 29.24
C ALA A 252 -9.31 14.10 29.97
N TRP A 253 -8.53 13.09 29.58
CA TRP A 253 -8.33 11.89 30.38
C TRP A 253 -7.07 12.06 31.22
N THR A 254 -7.28 12.14 32.53
CA THR A 254 -6.25 12.25 33.56
C THR A 254 -5.47 10.95 33.69
N SER A 255 -4.18 10.99 33.35
CA SER A 255 -3.21 9.92 33.62
C SER A 255 -2.87 9.85 35.11
N VAL A 256 -3.20 8.73 35.75
CA VAL A 256 -2.71 8.38 37.09
C VAL A 256 -1.40 7.60 36.91
N PHE A 257 -0.27 8.30 37.01
CA PHE A 257 1.05 7.67 37.15
C PHE A 257 1.28 7.30 38.62
N GLY A 258 1.14 6.01 38.94
CA GLY A 258 1.63 5.41 40.17
C GLY A 258 3.03 4.82 39.94
N ALA A 259 4.07 5.60 40.18
CA ALA A 259 5.45 5.11 40.16
C ALA A 259 5.79 4.46 41.53
N MET A 260 5.82 3.13 41.55
CA MET A 260 6.28 2.33 42.67
C MET A 260 7.81 2.26 42.65
N VAL A 261 8.42 2.74 43.74
CA VAL A 261 9.86 2.76 44.00
C VAL A 261 10.42 1.33 44.06
N LEU A 262 11.36 0.99 43.18
CA LEU A 262 12.23 -0.17 43.32
C LEU A 262 13.65 0.29 43.65
N ALA A 263 14.01 0.14 44.92
CA ALA A 263 15.37 0.25 45.42
C ALA A 263 16.16 -1.01 45.01
N VAL A 264 17.17 -0.86 44.16
CA VAL A 264 18.19 -1.89 43.93
C VAL A 264 19.40 -1.53 44.77
N GLY A 265 19.63 -2.32 45.82
CA GLY A 265 20.82 -2.25 46.65
C GLY A 265 22.06 -2.74 45.89
N PHE A 266 23.09 -1.89 45.86
CA PHE A 266 24.46 -2.28 45.56
C PHE A 266 25.00 -3.14 46.71
N LEU A 267 25.37 -4.39 46.41
CA LEU A 267 26.19 -5.23 47.28
C LEU A 267 27.37 -5.77 46.46
N PHE A 268 28.54 -5.59 47.06
CA PHE A 268 29.89 -5.90 46.60
C PHE A 268 30.08 -7.33 46.08
N ALA A 269 30.84 -7.46 44.98
CA ALA A 269 32.00 -8.34 44.85
C ALA A 269 32.87 -7.84 43.67
#